data_AF-A0AB73MVM9-F1
#
_entry.id   AF-A0AB73MVM9-F1
#
_cell.length_a   1.000
_cell.length_b   1.000
_cell.length_c   1.000
_cell.angle_alpha   90.00
_cell.angle_beta   90.00
_cell.angle_gamma   90.00
#
_symmetry.space_group_name_H-M   'P 1'
#
loop_
_entity.id
_entity.type
_entity.pdbx_description
1 polymer ?
#
loop_
_entity_poly.entity_id
_entity_poly.type
_entity_poly.pdbx_seq_one_letter_code
_entity_poly.pdbx_strand_id
1 'polypeptide(L)'
;MSTARRNLCALYGVIALIALVATWWHNVAYISSGGKLVDVVTSAYANHVAGSLTNDLMLLTIAALVLMVVETRRLGIKHIWVYIALCFLIAISVAFPLFLIARERRLAALADGATGTQQ
;
A
#
# COMPACT_ATOMS: atom_id res chain seq x y z
N MET A 1 -22.28 -3.60 5.29
CA MET A 1 -21.34 -3.70 4.14
C MET A 1 -21.99 -4.39 2.92
N SER A 2 -22.14 -3.67 1.81
CA SER A 2 -22.62 -4.22 0.51
C SER A 2 -21.67 -5.29 -0.05
N THR A 3 -22.20 -6.26 -0.81
CA THR A 3 -21.45 -7.32 -1.51
C THR A 3 -20.34 -6.76 -2.39
N ALA A 4 -20.59 -5.66 -3.09
CA ALA A 4 -19.57 -5.01 -3.93
C ALA A 4 -18.35 -4.55 -3.14
N ARG A 5 -18.56 -3.96 -1.95
CA ARG A 5 -17.47 -3.52 -1.07
C ARG A 5 -16.65 -4.68 -0.51
N ARG A 6 -17.32 -5.78 -0.19
CA ARG A 6 -16.67 -7.02 0.26
C ARG A 6 -15.76 -7.59 -0.82
N ASN A 7 -16.22 -7.60 -2.06
CA ASN A 7 -15.45 -8.08 -3.22
C ASN A 7 -14.22 -7.19 -3.47
N LEU A 8 -14.35 -5.87 -3.35
CA LEU A 8 -13.21 -4.94 -3.43
C LEU A 8 -12.18 -5.21 -2.33
N CYS A 9 -12.61 -5.38 -1.09
CA CYS A 9 -11.70 -5.73 0.01
C CYS A 9 -10.96 -7.05 -0.25
N ALA A 10 -11.65 -8.06 -0.77
CA ALA A 10 -11.03 -9.34 -1.13
C ALA A 10 -10.00 -9.18 -2.26
N LEU A 11 -10.35 -8.43 -3.31
CA LEU A 11 -9.45 -8.13 -4.42
C LEU A 11 -8.19 -7.41 -3.95
N TYR A 12 -8.32 -6.37 -3.11
CA TYR A 12 -7.19 -5.66 -2.53
C TYR A 12 -6.32 -6.58 -1.65
N GLY A 13 -6.93 -7.51 -0.92
CA GLY A 13 -6.21 -8.51 -0.13
C GLY A 13 -5.39 -9.46 -1.00
N VAL A 14 -5.95 -9.93 -2.12
CA VAL A 14 -5.25 -10.78 -3.09
C VAL A 14 -4.10 -10.01 -3.74
N ILE A 15 -4.33 -8.77 -4.16
CA ILE A 15 -3.27 -7.91 -4.73
C ILE A 15 -2.14 -7.72 -3.72
N ALA A 16 -2.46 -7.41 -2.46
CA ALA A 16 -1.45 -7.25 -1.41
C ALA A 16 -0.63 -8.53 -1.19
N LEU A 17 -1.27 -9.70 -1.22
CA LEU A 17 -0.59 -10.97 -1.04
C LEU A 17 0.34 -11.30 -2.21
N ILE A 18 -0.14 -11.11 -3.45
CA ILE A 18 0.68 -11.32 -4.65
C ILE A 18 1.87 -10.36 -4.66
N ALA A 19 1.62 -9.08 -4.35
CA ALA A 19 2.66 -8.07 -4.26
C ALA A 19 3.70 -8.43 -3.20
N LEU A 20 3.26 -8.91 -2.02
CA LEU A 20 4.16 -9.33 -0.95
C LEU A 20 5.08 -10.46 -1.41
N VAL A 21 4.52 -11.51 -2.02
CA VAL A 21 5.31 -12.64 -2.51
C VAL A 21 6.28 -12.19 -3.60
N ALA A 22 5.83 -11.38 -4.56
CA ALA A 22 6.66 -10.92 -5.67
C ALA A 22 7.83 -10.03 -5.21
N THR A 23 7.60 -9.09 -4.29
CA THR A 23 8.66 -8.19 -3.80
C THR A 23 9.60 -8.89 -2.83
N TRP A 24 9.08 -9.73 -1.93
CA TRP A 24 9.94 -10.43 -0.97
C TRP A 24 10.77 -11.54 -1.61
N TRP A 25 10.26 -12.20 -2.66
CA TRP A 25 11.07 -13.16 -3.42
C TRP A 25 12.37 -12.51 -3.93
N HIS A 26 12.27 -11.34 -4.55
CA HIS A 26 13.42 -10.60 -5.06
C HIS A 26 14.30 -10.04 -3.93
N ASN A 27 13.72 -9.50 -2.87
CA ASN A 27 14.49 -8.97 -1.74
C ASN A 27 15.29 -10.07 -1.03
N VAL A 28 14.68 -11.23 -0.77
CA VAL A 28 15.37 -12.38 -0.14
C VAL A 28 16.47 -12.89 -1.05
N ALA A 29 16.22 -13.03 -2.35
CA ALA A 29 17.24 -13.43 -3.31
C ALA A 29 18.44 -12.46 -3.27
N TYR A 30 18.19 -11.15 -3.30
CA TYR A 30 19.23 -10.11 -3.26
C TYR A 30 20.07 -10.14 -1.97
N ILE A 31 19.41 -10.29 -0.81
CA ILE A 31 20.10 -10.40 0.48
C ILE A 31 20.91 -11.70 0.55
N SER A 32 20.34 -12.82 0.08
CA SER A 32 21.01 -14.12 0.08
C SER A 32 22.25 -14.17 -0.83
N SER A 33 22.28 -13.36 -1.90
CA SER A 33 23.46 -13.19 -2.75
C SER A 33 24.51 -12.22 -2.19
N GLY A 34 24.36 -11.75 -0.94
CA GLY A 34 25.29 -10.82 -0.29
C GLY A 34 25.04 -9.34 -0.60
N GLY A 35 23.90 -9.01 -1.21
CA GLY A 35 23.50 -7.64 -1.47
C GLY A 35 23.28 -6.84 -0.18
N LYS A 36 23.77 -5.60 -0.14
CA LYS A 36 23.60 -4.71 1.00
C LYS A 36 22.46 -3.73 0.74
N LEU A 37 21.70 -3.40 1.78
CA LEU A 37 20.63 -2.39 1.69
C LEU A 37 21.11 -1.02 1.19
N VAL A 38 22.36 -0.66 1.47
CA VAL A 38 22.97 0.59 1.00
C VAL A 38 23.13 0.64 -0.52
N ASP A 39 23.29 -0.51 -1.17
CA ASP A 39 23.51 -0.61 -2.61
C ASP A 39 22.19 -0.67 -3.40
N VAL A 40 21.04 -0.75 -2.73
CA VAL A 40 19.72 -0.86 -3.36
C VAL A 40 19.42 0.36 -4.21
N VAL A 41 19.75 1.56 -3.74
CA VAL A 41 19.52 2.80 -4.50
C VAL A 41 20.39 2.82 -5.76
N THR A 42 21.69 2.52 -5.63
CA THR A 42 22.58 2.46 -6.79
C THR A 42 22.13 1.39 -7.78
N SER A 43 21.68 0.24 -7.29
CA SER A 43 21.18 -0.87 -8.11
C SER A 43 19.86 -0.52 -8.83
N ALA A 44 19.00 0.27 -8.20
CA ALA A 44 17.75 0.76 -8.79
C ALA A 44 17.99 1.68 -10.01
N TYR A 45 19.17 2.30 -10.09
CA TYR A 45 19.60 3.15 -11.21
C TYR A 45 20.70 2.50 -12.07
N ALA A 46 20.84 1.16 -12.03
CA ALA A 46 21.89 0.45 -12.77
C ALA A 46 21.81 0.63 -14.30
N ASN A 47 20.64 0.93 -14.85
CA ASN A 47 20.44 1.24 -16.26
C ASN A 47 19.22 2.15 -16.47
N HIS A 48 19.05 2.69 -17.68
CA HIS A 48 17.96 3.62 -18.00
C HIS A 48 16.56 3.02 -17.77
N VAL A 49 16.36 1.73 -18.02
CA VAL A 49 15.06 1.07 -17.82
C VAL A 49 14.74 0.96 -16.32
N ALA A 50 15.67 0.47 -15.53
CA ALA A 50 15.54 0.37 -14.07
C ALA A 50 15.36 1.75 -13.42
N GLY A 51 16.13 2.75 -13.86
CA GLY A 51 16.01 4.13 -13.36
C GLY A 51 14.66 4.75 -13.71
N SER A 52 14.14 4.54 -14.93
CA SER A 52 12.82 5.01 -15.32
C SER A 52 11.71 4.38 -14.48
N LEU A 53 11.76 3.07 -14.25
CA LEU A 53 10.80 2.35 -13.41
C LEU A 53 10.87 2.80 -11.94
N THR A 54 12.08 3.06 -11.44
CA THR A 54 12.30 3.58 -10.09
C THR A 54 11.69 4.97 -9.92
N ASN A 55 11.89 5.87 -10.89
CA ASN A 55 11.29 7.20 -10.87
C ASN A 55 9.76 7.15 -10.93
N ASP A 56 9.19 6.33 -11.81
CA ASP A 56 7.74 6.12 -11.91
C ASP A 56 7.16 5.63 -10.56
N LEU A 57 7.78 4.60 -9.98
CA LEU A 57 7.35 4.05 -8.70
C LEU A 57 7.51 5.06 -7.55
N MET A 58 8.55 5.89 -7.54
CA MET A 58 8.75 6.94 -6.54
C MET A 58 7.64 7.99 -6.61
N LEU A 59 7.34 8.49 -7.81
CA LEU A 59 6.28 9.48 -8.00
C LEU A 59 4.90 8.91 -7.64
N LEU A 60 4.61 7.66 -8.06
CA LEU A 60 3.39 6.95 -7.67
C LEU A 60 3.31 6.78 -6.15
N THR A 61 4.43 6.45 -5.50
CA THR A 61 4.50 6.31 -4.04
C THR A 61 4.17 7.62 -3.34
N ILE A 62 4.72 8.74 -3.80
CA ILE A 62 4.42 10.06 -3.24
C ILE A 62 2.93 10.37 -3.39
N ALA A 63 2.35 10.18 -4.58
CA ALA A 63 0.93 10.41 -4.82
C ALA A 63 0.04 9.52 -3.93
N ALA A 64 0.38 8.24 -3.78
CA ALA A 64 -0.32 7.30 -2.91
C ALA A 64 -0.23 7.71 -1.44
N LEU A 65 0.95 8.12 -0.95
CA LEU A 65 1.13 8.61 0.42
C LEU A 65 0.29 9.86 0.69
N VAL A 66 0.24 10.81 -0.26
CA VAL A 66 -0.62 12.00 -0.15
C VAL A 66 -2.08 11.60 -0.02
N LEU A 67 -2.58 10.70 -0.87
CA LEU A 67 -3.95 10.18 -0.77
C LEU A 67 -4.21 9.53 0.60
N MET A 68 -3.28 8.70 1.06
CA MET A 68 -3.39 8.00 2.34
C MET A 68 -3.50 8.98 3.51
N VAL A 69 -2.67 10.02 3.53
CA VAL A 69 -2.71 11.07 4.56
C VAL A 69 -4.01 11.85 4.51
N VAL A 70 -4.43 12.30 3.33
CA VAL A 70 -5.66 13.09 3.15
C VAL A 70 -6.89 12.30 3.59
N GLU A 71 -7.04 11.06 3.13
CA GLU A 71 -8.21 10.23 3.46
C GLU A 71 -8.20 9.77 4.93
N THR A 72 -7.03 9.51 5.51
CA THR A 72 -6.92 9.22 6.95
C THR A 72 -7.45 10.38 7.79
N ARG A 73 -7.05 11.62 7.45
CA ARG A 73 -7.52 12.82 8.15
C ARG A 73 -9.01 13.04 7.94
N ARG A 74 -9.51 12.81 6.73
CA ARG A 74 -10.93 12.95 6.37
C ARG A 74 -11.82 11.92 7.08
N LEU A 75 -11.36 10.68 7.23
CA LEU A 75 -12.15 9.56 7.78
C LEU A 75 -11.89 9.27 9.27
N GLY A 76 -10.90 9.96 9.87
CA GLY A 76 -10.50 9.77 11.27
C GLY A 76 -9.86 8.41 11.55
N ILE A 77 -9.05 7.89 10.63
CA ILE A 77 -8.36 6.59 10.80
C ILE A 77 -7.15 6.79 11.73
N LYS A 78 -7.07 6.08 12.87
CA LYS A 78 -6.02 6.33 13.90
C LYS A 78 -4.63 5.75 13.59
N HIS A 79 -4.49 4.76 12.71
CA HIS A 79 -3.27 3.96 12.58
C HIS A 79 -2.56 4.11 11.22
N ILE A 80 -2.49 5.33 10.67
CA ILE A 80 -1.78 5.57 9.40
C ILE A 80 -0.30 5.16 9.43
N TRP A 81 0.35 5.32 10.59
CA TRP A 81 1.76 4.98 10.80
C TRP A 81 2.09 3.52 10.46
N VAL A 82 1.15 2.59 10.64
CA VAL A 82 1.35 1.18 10.27
C VAL A 82 1.50 1.02 8.76
N TYR A 83 0.71 1.75 7.97
CA TYR A 83 0.82 1.70 6.51
C TYR A 83 2.07 2.41 6.01
N ILE A 84 2.45 3.52 6.65
CA ILE A 84 3.72 4.19 6.35
C ILE A 84 4.89 3.26 6.63
N ALA A 85 4.91 2.59 7.80
CA ALA A 85 5.93 1.60 8.13
C ALA A 85 5.95 0.43 7.13
N LEU A 86 4.78 -0.06 6.68
CA LEU A 86 4.68 -1.10 5.65
C LEU A 86 5.24 -0.64 4.29
N CYS A 87 5.10 0.63 3.91
CA CYS A 87 5.71 1.15 2.69
C CYS A 87 7.24 1.03 2.72
N PHE A 88 7.86 1.31 3.87
CA PHE A 88 9.31 1.25 4.04
C PHE A 88 9.84 -0.16 4.29
N LEU A 89 9.10 -0.99 5.01
CA LEU A 89 9.52 -2.35 5.38
C LEU A 89 9.24 -3.40 4.30
N ILE A 90 8.22 -3.18 3.47
CA ILE A 90 7.74 -4.19 2.52
C ILE A 90 7.75 -3.62 1.10
N ALA A 91 6.79 -2.76 0.78
CA ALA A 91 6.63 -2.07 -0.48
C ALA A 91 5.31 -1.28 -0.47
N ILE A 92 5.27 -0.16 -1.20
CA ILE A 92 4.02 0.58 -1.46
C ILE A 92 2.93 -0.30 -2.09
N SER A 93 3.31 -1.26 -2.93
CA SER A 93 2.38 -2.17 -3.62
C SER A 93 1.63 -3.12 -2.67
N VAL A 94 2.11 -3.31 -1.44
CA VAL A 94 1.42 -4.07 -0.39
C VAL A 94 0.68 -3.12 0.56
N ALA A 95 1.35 -2.04 0.98
CA ALA A 95 0.80 -1.09 1.93
C ALA A 95 -0.44 -0.36 1.39
N PHE A 96 -0.43 0.01 0.10
CA PHE A 96 -1.52 0.77 -0.51
C PHE A 96 -2.83 -0.03 -0.62
N PRO A 97 -2.86 -1.27 -1.14
CA PRO A 97 -4.09 -2.08 -1.11
C PRO A 97 -4.61 -2.35 0.30
N LEU A 98 -3.73 -2.60 1.28
CA LEU A 98 -4.15 -2.75 2.69
C LEU A 98 -4.81 -1.48 3.23
N PHE A 99 -4.28 -0.31 2.87
CA PHE A 99 -4.91 0.96 3.19
C PHE A 99 -6.30 1.11 2.56
N LEU A 100 -6.46 0.70 1.28
CA LEU A 100 -7.76 0.75 0.60
C LEU A 100 -8.82 -0.10 1.30
N ILE A 101 -8.44 -1.27 1.85
CA ILE A 101 -9.34 -2.11 2.67
C ILE A 101 -9.81 -1.34 3.91
N ALA A 102 -8.88 -0.70 4.63
CA ALA A 102 -9.23 0.06 5.84
C ALA A 102 -10.11 1.28 5.52
N ARG A 103 -9.83 1.96 4.41
CA ARG A 103 -10.66 3.05 3.88
C ARG A 103 -12.08 2.57 3.59
N GLU A 104 -12.25 1.46 2.87
CA GLU A 104 -13.56 0.93 2.50
C GLU A 104 -14.37 0.48 3.74
N ARG A 105 -13.70 -0.13 4.72
CA ARG A 105 -14.30 -0.49 6.02
C ARG A 105 -14.80 0.74 6.77
N ARG A 106 -14.02 1.83 6.79
CA ARG A 106 -14.41 3.06 7.48
C ARG A 106 -15.56 3.78 6.78
N LEU A 107 -15.54 3.84 5.44
CA LEU A 107 -16.65 4.37 4.64
C LEU A 107 -17.95 3.59 4.86
N ALA A 108 -17.86 2.25 4.95
CA ALA A 108 -19.02 1.43 5.27
C ALA A 108 -19.57 1.71 6.68
N ALA A 109 -18.71 1.80 7.70
CA ALA A 109 -19.14 2.10 9.05
C ALA A 109 -19.82 3.48 9.18
N LEU A 110 -19.31 4.49 8.46
CA LEU A 110 -19.91 5.83 8.44
C LEU A 110 -21.28 5.85 7.73
N ALA A 111 -21.43 5.10 6.64
CA ALA A 111 -22.71 4.98 5.93
C ALA A 111 -23.76 4.24 6.76
N ASP A 112 -23.37 3.14 7.41
CA ASP A 112 -24.26 2.35 8.28
C ASP A 112 -24.71 3.20 9.50
N GLY A 113 -23.82 4.02 10.07
CA GLY A 113 -24.14 4.95 11.17
C GLY A 113 -25.09 6.09 10.79
N ALA A 114 -24.98 6.64 9.58
CA ALA A 114 -25.92 7.67 9.09
C ALA A 114 -27.35 7.13 8.89
N THR A 115 -27.48 5.82 8.67
CA THR A 115 -28.78 5.16 8.47
C THR A 115 -29.47 4.88 9.81
N GLY A 116 -28.70 4.65 10.88
CA GLY A 116 -29.22 4.39 12.23
C GLY A 116 -29.73 5.61 12.98
N THR A 117 -29.33 6.83 12.61
CA THR A 117 -29.79 8.08 13.25
C THR A 117 -31.14 8.59 12.70
N GLN A 118 -31.71 7.91 11.70
CA GLN A 118 -33.02 8.25 11.11
C GLN A 118 -34.15 7.29 11.52
N GLN A 119 -33.91 6.41 12.50
CA GLN A 119 -34.93 5.60 13.18
C GLN A 119 -35.09 6.07 14.63
#